data_AF-A0A051TV32-F1
#
_entry.id   AF-A0A051TV32-F1
#
_cell.length_a   1.000
_cell.length_b   1.000
_cell.length_c   1.000
_cell.angle_alpha   90.00
_cell.angle_beta   90.00
_cell.angle_gamma   90.00
#
_symmetry.space_group_name_H-M   'P 1'
#
loop_
_entity.id
_entity.type
_entity.pdbx_description
1 polymer ?
#
loop_
_entity_poly.entity_id
_entity_poly.type
_entity_poly.pdbx_seq_one_letter_code
_entity_poly.pdbx_strand_id
1 'polypeptide(L)'
;MRALKILAAAAIAFAPLAVLVTTTDSAAQAAPCAGAGSNPVACQHCMFYVNAYHTANVCNEDHRGVAGPPSNAPTRAPEVPIPVYEPPPMPPPAQNPLVLPPPNAGQNVPVLEIPPPGPDAPRNAPVVAPPRGLEAPSLAIAAAKSAPVTRVDPANPPKPPTQIDFNQQVQNVVSSHRENVDILKVDDQKFVRPRHWDYLDYDDAYRRPTIYNPLNQPITFRYFYNGAYQQAYLPRGARMVLDATTVGVVPFTAVGDSYVAAGSFYGGGSIPLNGYNGPPPPDYKPPAPPKLYENVTVFVPAKSETVEVGHVSVVGHDGSQPAGGQDTFLLDDSTLAWGQIDNSSSAPAQIRVIKTQPTPGAGPTDDGSFLVLLAVHHQEPNQPNQSGWTLALRFGGFAVVVGLIAWLLARRSRTEEQDADA
;
A
#
# COMPACT_ATOMS: atom_id res chain seq x y z
N MET A 1 64.64 21.19 40.55
CA MET A 1 63.30 20.65 40.91
C MET A 1 62.99 19.51 39.97
N ARG A 2 62.71 18.34 40.56
CA ARG A 2 62.41 17.05 39.90
C ARG A 2 61.02 17.10 39.24
N ALA A 3 60.87 16.44 38.09
CA ALA A 3 60.00 15.26 37.94
C ALA A 3 60.02 14.74 36.49
N LEU A 4 60.60 13.56 36.30
CA LEU A 4 60.29 12.67 35.18
C LEU A 4 58.80 12.27 35.24
N LYS A 5 58.13 12.18 34.09
CA LYS A 5 56.92 11.38 33.95
C LYS A 5 57.15 10.30 32.89
N ILE A 6 57.16 9.07 33.41
CA ILE A 6 57.31 7.79 32.74
C ILE A 6 55.95 7.45 32.10
N LEU A 7 55.97 7.06 30.82
CA LEU A 7 54.84 6.40 30.15
C LEU A 7 54.74 4.96 30.67
N ALA A 8 53.68 4.66 31.42
CA ALA A 8 53.32 3.29 31.78
C ALA A 8 52.29 2.76 30.78
N ALA A 9 52.69 1.76 30.00
CA ALA A 9 51.80 0.96 29.18
C ALA A 9 51.00 0.02 30.10
N ALA A 10 49.68 0.20 30.18
CA ALA A 10 48.80 -0.75 30.83
C ALA A 10 48.45 -1.88 29.84
N ALA A 11 49.10 -3.03 30.02
CA ALA A 11 48.68 -4.28 29.40
C ALA A 11 47.45 -4.81 30.15
N ILE A 12 46.29 -4.82 29.49
CA ILE A 12 45.09 -5.47 30.00
C ILE A 12 45.20 -6.96 29.66
N ALA A 13 45.60 -7.76 30.65
CA ALA A 13 45.54 -9.21 30.60
C ALA A 13 44.09 -9.67 30.81
N PHE A 14 43.49 -10.29 29.80
CA PHE A 14 42.24 -11.03 29.96
C PHE A 14 42.53 -12.35 30.66
N ALA A 15 42.17 -12.46 31.94
CA ALA A 15 42.09 -13.74 32.64
C ALA A 15 40.90 -14.54 32.09
N PRO A 16 41.03 -15.87 31.88
CA PRO A 16 39.89 -16.70 31.53
C PRO A 16 38.98 -16.84 32.76
N LEU A 17 37.80 -16.24 32.72
CA LEU A 17 36.72 -16.55 33.65
C LEU A 17 36.24 -17.98 33.34
N ALA A 18 36.69 -18.94 34.15
CA ALA A 18 36.07 -20.23 34.27
C ALA A 18 34.68 -20.04 34.89
N VAL A 19 33.64 -20.06 34.04
CA VAL A 19 32.26 -20.17 34.50
C VAL A 19 32.07 -21.62 34.96
N LEU A 20 32.00 -21.80 36.28
CA LEU A 20 31.42 -22.98 36.90
C LEU A 20 29.98 -23.14 36.40
N VAL A 21 29.74 -24.12 35.54
CA VAL A 21 28.40 -24.61 35.23
C VAL A 21 27.92 -25.34 36.48
N THR A 22 27.17 -24.64 37.33
CA THR A 22 26.34 -25.30 38.33
C THR A 22 25.25 -26.05 37.58
N THR A 23 25.36 -27.38 37.56
CA THR A 23 24.29 -28.28 37.14
C THR A 23 23.13 -28.14 38.12
N THR A 24 22.27 -27.17 37.88
CA THR A 24 20.90 -27.25 38.37
C THR A 24 20.20 -28.26 37.49
N ASP A 25 19.72 -29.34 38.12
CA ASP A 25 18.78 -30.30 37.57
C ASP A 25 17.55 -29.56 37.02
N SER A 26 17.67 -29.12 35.78
CA SER A 26 16.55 -28.73 34.96
C SER A 26 16.13 -30.02 34.27
N ALA A 27 15.17 -30.72 34.86
CA ALA A 27 14.33 -31.62 34.11
C ALA A 27 13.83 -30.82 32.90
N ALA A 28 14.35 -31.12 31.72
CA ALA A 28 13.91 -30.49 30.49
C ALA A 28 12.39 -30.69 30.43
N GLN A 29 11.61 -29.61 30.63
CA GLN A 29 10.20 -29.65 30.32
C GLN A 29 10.10 -30.09 28.86
N ALA A 30 9.58 -31.30 28.65
CA ALA A 30 9.30 -31.81 27.32
C ALA A 30 8.49 -30.73 26.57
N ALA A 31 8.84 -30.51 25.30
CA ALA A 31 8.06 -29.61 24.45
C ALA A 31 6.57 -30.01 24.56
N PRO A 32 5.64 -29.04 24.69
CA PRO A 32 4.22 -29.36 24.67
C PRO A 32 3.96 -30.18 23.41
N CYS A 33 3.29 -31.33 23.58
CA CYS A 33 3.02 -32.35 22.55
C CYS A 33 4.10 -33.42 22.26
N ALA A 34 5.23 -33.47 22.98
CA ALA A 34 6.25 -34.52 22.81
C ALA A 34 6.23 -35.58 23.94
N GLY A 35 5.82 -36.81 23.62
CA GLY A 35 5.84 -37.95 24.55
C GLY A 35 5.47 -39.27 23.87
N ALA A 36 5.85 -40.40 24.47
CA ALA A 36 5.47 -41.71 23.94
C ALA A 36 3.94 -41.89 24.04
N GLY A 37 3.27 -42.01 22.90
CA GLY A 37 1.80 -42.12 22.79
C GLY A 37 1.06 -40.82 22.50
N SER A 38 1.76 -39.67 22.36
CA SER A 38 1.12 -38.41 21.95
C SER A 38 0.92 -38.36 20.43
N ASN A 39 -0.22 -37.80 20.00
CA ASN A 39 -0.43 -37.41 18.61
C ASN A 39 -0.11 -35.91 18.47
N PRO A 40 1.07 -35.54 17.92
CA PRO A 40 1.51 -34.16 17.87
C PRO A 40 0.58 -33.28 17.03
N VAL A 41 -0.05 -33.83 15.98
CA VAL A 41 -0.99 -33.09 15.13
C VAL A 41 -2.26 -32.73 15.90
N ALA A 42 -2.82 -33.68 16.65
CA ALA A 42 -4.04 -33.44 17.44
C ALA A 42 -3.80 -32.43 18.57
N CYS A 43 -2.65 -32.52 19.24
CA CYS A 43 -2.25 -31.59 20.30
C CYS A 43 -2.00 -30.18 19.75
N GLN A 44 -1.35 -30.06 18.59
CA GLN A 44 -1.11 -28.77 17.93
C GLN A 44 -2.43 -28.12 17.45
N HIS A 45 -3.40 -28.94 17.01
CA HIS A 45 -4.75 -28.46 16.69
C HIS A 45 -5.52 -28.00 17.93
N CYS A 46 -5.43 -28.75 19.05
CA CYS A 46 -6.01 -28.34 20.33
C CYS A 46 -5.45 -27.00 20.80
N MET A 47 -4.12 -26.83 20.75
CA MET A 47 -3.45 -25.58 21.10
C MET A 47 -3.83 -24.41 20.17
N PHE A 48 -4.03 -24.67 18.87
CA PHE A 48 -4.54 -23.67 17.94
C PHE A 48 -5.92 -23.16 18.36
N TYR A 49 -6.85 -24.07 18.70
CA TYR A 49 -8.19 -23.68 19.13
C TYR A 49 -8.21 -23.01 20.50
N VAL A 50 -7.41 -23.47 21.46
CA VAL A 50 -7.26 -22.80 22.76
C VAL A 50 -6.75 -21.38 22.60
N ASN A 51 -5.77 -21.16 21.72
CA ASN A 51 -5.24 -19.82 21.44
C ASN A 51 -6.22 -18.95 20.65
N ALA A 52 -6.96 -19.51 19.70
CA ALA A 52 -7.91 -18.77 18.87
C ALA A 52 -9.17 -18.34 19.64
N TYR A 53 -9.58 -19.12 20.64
CA TYR A 53 -10.84 -18.93 21.37
C TYR A 53 -10.67 -18.65 22.87
N HIS A 54 -9.43 -18.51 23.36
CA HIS A 54 -9.09 -18.24 24.76
C HIS A 54 -9.77 -19.18 25.78
N THR A 55 -9.86 -20.47 25.46
CA THR A 55 -10.44 -21.48 26.35
C THR A 55 -9.41 -22.00 27.36
N ALA A 56 -9.85 -22.72 28.40
CA ALA A 56 -8.93 -23.31 29.38
C ALA A 56 -8.03 -24.37 28.72
N ASN A 57 -6.72 -24.36 29.05
CA ASN A 57 -5.73 -25.22 28.40
C ASN A 57 -5.78 -26.66 28.94
N VAL A 58 -6.71 -27.45 28.40
CA VAL A 58 -6.85 -28.91 28.65
C VAL A 58 -5.94 -29.76 27.77
N CYS A 59 -5.13 -29.14 26.89
CA CYS A 59 -4.36 -29.86 25.87
C CYS A 59 -3.11 -30.57 26.40
N ASN A 60 -2.73 -30.35 27.66
CA ASN A 60 -1.51 -30.91 28.28
C ASN A 60 -1.81 -31.93 29.39
N GLU A 61 -3.05 -32.41 29.55
CA GLU A 61 -3.36 -33.41 30.58
C GLU A 61 -2.88 -34.80 30.15
N ASP A 62 -1.82 -35.27 30.82
CA ASP A 62 -1.25 -36.60 30.67
C ASP A 62 -2.20 -37.62 31.31
N HIS A 63 -3.17 -38.16 30.55
CA HIS A 63 -4.08 -39.19 31.04
C HIS A 63 -3.37 -40.55 31.15
N ARG A 64 -2.46 -40.67 32.11
CA ARG A 64 -2.03 -41.96 32.64
C ARG A 64 -3.00 -42.43 33.71
N GLY A 65 -3.89 -43.34 33.31
CA GLY A 65 -4.54 -44.30 34.20
C GLY A 65 -5.47 -43.71 35.27
N VAL A 66 -6.70 -43.37 34.88
CA VAL A 66 -7.82 -43.31 35.83
C VAL A 66 -9.00 -44.06 35.22
N ALA A 67 -9.31 -45.23 35.78
CA ALA A 67 -10.59 -45.88 35.55
C ALA A 67 -11.68 -44.98 36.17
N GLY A 68 -12.57 -44.46 35.33
CA GLY A 68 -13.73 -43.70 35.80
C GLY A 68 -14.64 -44.58 36.67
N PRO A 69 -15.32 -44.01 37.67
CA PRO A 69 -16.22 -44.77 38.54
C PRO A 69 -17.40 -45.34 37.72
N PRO A 70 -17.96 -46.52 38.11
CA PRO A 70 -19.06 -47.13 37.38
C PRO A 70 -20.29 -46.21 37.38
N SER A 71 -20.82 -45.96 36.19
CA SER A 71 -22.01 -45.15 35.94
C SER A 71 -23.26 -45.83 36.49
N ASN A 72 -23.97 -45.16 37.40
CA ASN A 72 -25.30 -45.54 37.90
C ASN A 72 -26.38 -44.63 37.30
N ALA A 73 -26.45 -44.51 35.97
CA ALA A 73 -27.52 -43.77 35.30
C ALA A 73 -28.58 -44.74 34.74
N PRO A 74 -29.89 -44.54 35.02
CA PRO A 74 -30.95 -45.42 34.55
C PRO A 74 -31.11 -45.36 33.03
N THR A 75 -31.33 -46.54 32.46
CA THR A 75 -31.51 -46.80 31.03
C THR A 75 -32.76 -46.10 30.49
N ARG A 76 -32.56 -45.33 29.41
CA ARG A 76 -33.57 -44.81 28.45
C ARG A 76 -34.21 -43.45 28.78
N ALA A 77 -33.69 -42.40 28.14
CA ALA A 77 -34.41 -41.14 27.95
C ALA A 77 -35.33 -41.22 26.71
N PRO A 78 -36.53 -40.60 26.73
CA PRO A 78 -37.44 -40.59 25.59
C PRO A 78 -36.89 -39.75 24.43
N GLU A 79 -37.10 -40.24 23.21
CA GLU A 79 -36.60 -39.66 21.97
C GLU A 79 -37.39 -38.39 21.64
N VAL A 80 -36.75 -37.23 21.80
CA VAL A 80 -37.27 -35.92 21.36
C VAL A 80 -36.82 -35.72 19.90
N PRO A 81 -37.73 -35.39 18.96
CA PRO A 81 -37.34 -35.14 17.58
C PRO A 81 -36.41 -33.93 17.51
N ILE A 82 -35.19 -34.13 17.02
CA ILE A 82 -34.24 -33.05 16.75
C ILE A 82 -34.77 -32.28 15.53
N PRO A 83 -35.05 -30.96 15.63
CA PRO A 83 -35.34 -30.18 14.45
C PRO A 83 -34.11 -30.17 13.54
N VAL A 84 -34.30 -30.53 12.27
CA VAL A 84 -33.26 -30.44 11.24
C VAL A 84 -32.88 -28.97 11.10
N TYR A 85 -31.72 -28.60 11.66
CA TYR A 85 -31.13 -27.29 11.44
C TYR A 85 -30.52 -27.30 10.04
N GLU A 86 -31.19 -26.66 9.09
CA GLU A 86 -30.60 -26.34 7.80
C GLU A 86 -29.55 -25.25 8.05
N PRO A 87 -28.25 -25.53 7.86
CA PRO A 87 -27.22 -24.53 8.09
C PRO A 87 -27.49 -23.32 7.17
N PRO A 88 -27.28 -22.08 7.65
CA PRO A 88 -27.41 -20.91 6.80
C PRO A 88 -26.53 -21.10 5.54
N PRO A 89 -26.98 -20.63 4.37
CA PRO A 89 -26.23 -20.79 3.14
C PRO A 89 -24.80 -20.30 3.36
N MET A 90 -23.84 -21.18 3.10
CA MET A 90 -22.43 -20.82 3.19
C MET A 90 -22.23 -19.55 2.35
N PRO A 91 -21.58 -18.50 2.89
CA PRO A 91 -21.15 -17.40 2.04
C PRO A 91 -20.32 -17.99 0.90
N PRO A 92 -20.46 -17.49 -0.33
CA PRO A 92 -19.69 -18.00 -1.45
C PRO A 92 -18.21 -18.02 -1.05
N PRO A 93 -17.46 -19.07 -1.44
CA PRO A 93 -16.04 -19.14 -1.13
C PRO A 93 -15.39 -17.83 -1.57
N ALA A 94 -14.57 -17.24 -0.69
CA ALA A 94 -13.74 -16.10 -1.03
C ALA A 94 -13.12 -16.37 -2.40
N GLN A 95 -13.51 -15.56 -3.38
CA GLN A 95 -13.12 -15.74 -4.77
C GLN A 95 -11.59 -15.86 -4.82
N ASN A 96 -11.09 -16.82 -5.60
CA ASN A 96 -9.68 -16.97 -5.95
C ASN A 96 -8.99 -15.60 -6.09
N PRO A 97 -7.70 -15.46 -5.73
CA PRO A 97 -6.98 -14.21 -5.96
C PRO A 97 -7.14 -13.85 -7.44
N LEU A 98 -7.92 -12.80 -7.68
CA LEU A 98 -8.29 -12.37 -9.02
C LEU A 98 -7.01 -12.08 -9.78
N VAL A 99 -6.81 -12.88 -10.81
CA VAL A 99 -5.75 -12.73 -11.80
C VAL A 99 -6.08 -11.43 -12.52
N LEU A 100 -5.18 -10.43 -12.45
CA LEU A 100 -5.38 -9.22 -13.24
C LEU A 100 -5.39 -9.62 -14.71
N PRO A 101 -6.22 -8.97 -15.56
CA PRO A 101 -6.02 -9.15 -17.00
C PRO A 101 -4.57 -8.76 -17.33
N PRO A 102 -3.86 -9.51 -18.17
CA PRO A 102 -2.55 -9.09 -18.63
C PRO A 102 -2.70 -7.71 -19.29
N PRO A 103 -1.79 -6.75 -19.03
CA PRO A 103 -1.81 -5.45 -19.69
C PRO A 103 -1.82 -5.69 -21.20
N ASN A 104 -2.91 -5.29 -21.86
CA ASN A 104 -3.20 -5.43 -23.29
C ASN A 104 -2.27 -6.38 -24.05
N ALA A 105 -2.43 -7.68 -23.81
CA ALA A 105 -1.69 -8.73 -24.48
C ALA A 105 -2.15 -8.86 -25.94
N GLY A 106 -1.65 -7.99 -26.83
CA GLY A 106 -1.48 -8.25 -28.26
C GLY A 106 -2.71 -8.70 -29.08
N GLN A 107 -3.92 -8.64 -28.55
CA GLN A 107 -5.16 -8.90 -29.27
C GLN A 107 -5.93 -7.59 -29.39
N ASN A 108 -6.69 -7.46 -30.49
CA ASN A 108 -7.59 -6.34 -30.79
C ASN A 108 -8.69 -6.17 -29.73
N VAL A 109 -8.32 -5.87 -28.49
CA VAL A 109 -9.21 -5.32 -27.49
C VAL A 109 -9.50 -3.89 -27.96
N PRO A 110 -10.76 -3.48 -28.10
CA PRO A 110 -11.07 -2.07 -28.36
C PRO A 110 -10.31 -1.23 -27.35
N VAL A 111 -9.65 -0.16 -27.80
CA VAL A 111 -9.10 0.83 -26.87
C VAL A 111 -10.28 1.31 -26.04
N LEU A 112 -10.36 0.87 -24.78
CA LEU A 112 -11.42 1.25 -23.89
C LEU A 112 -11.23 2.73 -23.58
N GLU A 113 -12.15 3.55 -24.07
CA GLU A 113 -12.14 4.98 -23.81
C GLU A 113 -13.25 5.36 -22.85
N ILE A 114 -12.88 6.09 -21.79
CA ILE A 114 -13.87 6.69 -20.90
C ILE A 114 -14.46 7.89 -21.65
N PRO A 115 -15.78 7.92 -21.90
CA PRO A 115 -16.40 9.03 -22.60
C PRO A 115 -16.34 10.31 -21.75
N PRO A 116 -16.49 11.50 -22.35
CA PRO A 116 -16.66 12.73 -21.59
C PRO A 116 -17.93 12.64 -20.71
N PRO A 117 -17.99 13.41 -19.60
CA PRO A 117 -19.18 13.46 -18.76
C PRO A 117 -20.44 13.82 -19.56
N GLY A 118 -21.53 13.08 -19.34
CA GLY A 118 -22.84 13.38 -19.94
C GLY A 118 -23.48 14.64 -19.36
N PRO A 119 -24.54 15.19 -19.98
CA PRO A 119 -25.26 16.36 -19.47
C PRO A 119 -25.85 16.16 -18.07
N ASP A 120 -26.18 14.91 -17.75
CA ASP A 120 -26.80 14.50 -16.48
C ASP A 120 -25.75 14.12 -15.40
N ALA A 121 -24.45 14.18 -15.73
CA ALA A 121 -23.41 13.89 -14.76
C ALA A 121 -23.41 14.94 -13.63
N PRO A 122 -23.28 14.51 -12.35
CA PRO A 122 -23.30 15.42 -11.23
C PRO A 122 -22.09 16.37 -11.29
N ARG A 123 -22.36 17.68 -11.28
CA ARG A 123 -21.32 18.73 -11.36
C ARG A 123 -20.58 19.01 -10.05
N ASN A 124 -21.09 18.47 -8.93
CA ASN A 124 -20.58 18.70 -7.57
C ASN A 124 -20.48 17.38 -6.81
N ALA A 125 -20.03 16.30 -7.46
CA ALA A 125 -19.80 15.04 -6.76
C ALA A 125 -18.68 15.21 -5.72
N PRO A 126 -18.78 14.56 -4.54
CA PRO A 126 -17.69 14.55 -3.57
C PRO A 126 -16.41 13.97 -4.20
N VAL A 127 -15.28 14.66 -4.01
CA VAL A 127 -14.02 14.35 -4.70
C VAL A 127 -13.20 13.35 -3.89
N VAL A 128 -12.87 12.19 -4.41
CA VAL A 128 -11.94 11.26 -3.77
C VAL A 128 -10.60 11.97 -3.57
N ALA A 129 -10.16 12.10 -2.32
CA ALA A 129 -8.83 12.65 -2.06
C ALA A 129 -7.77 11.75 -2.73
N PRO A 130 -6.72 12.31 -3.36
CA PRO A 130 -5.61 11.55 -3.93
C PRO A 130 -4.63 11.11 -2.83
N PRO A 131 -3.99 9.92 -2.94
CA PRO A 131 -3.05 9.42 -1.94
C PRO A 131 -1.89 10.40 -1.76
N ARG A 132 -1.39 10.49 -0.52
CA ARG A 132 -0.19 11.30 -0.28
C ARG A 132 1.04 10.58 -0.81
N GLY A 133 1.96 11.33 -1.40
CA GLY A 133 3.28 10.83 -1.75
C GLY A 133 4.02 10.26 -0.55
N LEU A 134 4.88 9.27 -0.81
CA LEU A 134 5.76 8.69 0.19
C LEU A 134 6.95 9.63 0.41
N GLU A 135 7.16 10.10 1.64
CA GLU A 135 8.24 11.04 1.94
C GLU A 135 9.61 10.36 2.03
N ALA A 136 10.65 10.99 1.48
CA ALA A 136 12.05 10.61 1.67
C ALA A 136 12.98 11.84 1.62
N PRO A 137 14.17 11.78 2.25
CA PRO A 137 15.12 12.88 2.20
C PRO A 137 15.60 13.17 0.77
N SER A 138 15.63 14.45 0.38
CA SER A 138 16.04 14.89 -0.97
C SER A 138 17.42 14.37 -1.38
N LEU A 139 18.39 14.33 -0.45
CA LEU A 139 19.71 13.76 -0.70
C LEU A 139 19.66 12.26 -0.98
N ALA A 140 18.79 11.51 -0.30
CA ALA A 140 18.62 10.08 -0.52
C ALA A 140 17.92 9.79 -1.87
N ILE A 141 16.96 10.65 -2.26
CA ILE A 141 16.33 10.63 -3.59
C ILE A 141 17.39 10.78 -4.69
N ALA A 142 18.22 11.83 -4.60
CA ALA A 142 19.28 12.06 -5.58
C ALA A 142 20.31 10.91 -5.62
N ALA A 143 20.69 10.38 -4.47
CA ALA A 143 21.61 9.24 -4.38
C ALA A 143 21.02 7.96 -5.00
N ALA A 144 19.78 7.60 -4.68
CA ALA A 144 19.11 6.42 -5.24
C ALA A 144 18.90 6.56 -6.76
N LYS A 145 18.49 7.75 -7.22
CA LYS A 145 18.31 8.05 -8.65
C LYS A 145 19.61 7.95 -9.45
N SER A 146 20.76 8.21 -8.82
CA SER A 146 22.09 8.13 -9.45
C SER A 146 22.83 6.81 -9.24
N ALA A 147 22.26 5.88 -8.46
CA ALA A 147 22.89 4.61 -8.13
C ALA A 147 23.20 3.75 -9.38
N PRO A 148 24.09 2.76 -9.30
CA PRO A 148 24.23 1.77 -10.37
C PRO A 148 22.88 1.11 -10.69
N VAL A 149 22.56 0.98 -11.98
CA VAL A 149 21.30 0.40 -12.44
C VAL A 149 21.40 -1.11 -12.57
N THR A 150 20.48 -1.84 -11.94
CA THR A 150 20.30 -3.28 -12.16
C THR A 150 19.21 -3.51 -13.19
N ARG A 151 19.50 -4.27 -14.26
CA ARG A 151 18.46 -4.70 -15.21
C ARG A 151 17.67 -5.87 -14.64
N VAL A 152 16.35 -5.83 -14.76
CA VAL A 152 15.43 -6.84 -14.23
C VAL A 152 14.42 -7.23 -15.30
N ASP A 153 14.30 -8.54 -15.57
CA ASP A 153 13.16 -9.10 -16.28
C ASP A 153 11.93 -9.07 -15.35
N PRO A 154 10.89 -8.28 -15.66
CA PRO A 154 9.71 -8.19 -14.80
C PRO A 154 8.87 -9.47 -14.78
N ALA A 155 9.00 -10.36 -15.77
CA ALA A 155 8.32 -11.65 -15.76
C ALA A 155 9.04 -12.68 -14.87
N ASN A 156 10.34 -12.49 -14.61
CA ASN A 156 11.16 -13.39 -13.80
C ASN A 156 12.17 -12.60 -12.94
N PRO A 157 11.69 -11.76 -12.01
CA PRO A 157 12.59 -10.91 -11.24
C PRO A 157 13.49 -11.73 -10.32
N PRO A 158 14.71 -11.24 -10.01
CA PRO A 158 15.56 -11.85 -9.00
C PRO A 158 14.82 -11.98 -7.67
N LYS A 159 14.86 -13.19 -7.10
CA LYS A 159 14.22 -13.46 -5.82
C LYS A 159 14.89 -12.63 -4.71
N PRO A 160 14.11 -12.18 -3.70
CA PRO A 160 14.70 -11.52 -2.54
C PRO A 160 15.69 -12.47 -1.83
N PRO A 161 16.76 -11.94 -1.20
CA PRO A 161 17.74 -12.76 -0.47
C PRO A 161 17.10 -13.61 0.64
N THR A 162 16.01 -13.11 1.21
CA THR A 162 15.19 -13.79 2.21
C THR A 162 13.79 -13.98 1.65
N GLN A 163 13.25 -15.19 1.75
CA GLN A 163 11.86 -15.43 1.36
C GLN A 163 10.92 -14.69 2.32
N ILE A 164 10.04 -13.88 1.76
CA ILE A 164 9.02 -13.14 2.50
C ILE A 164 7.63 -13.67 2.13
N ASP A 165 6.75 -13.79 3.11
CA ASP A 165 5.33 -13.80 2.80
C ASP A 165 4.88 -12.35 2.64
N PHE A 166 4.68 -11.95 1.37
CA PHE A 166 4.30 -10.59 1.02
C PHE A 166 2.98 -10.16 1.65
N ASN A 167 1.98 -11.05 1.70
CA ASN A 167 0.69 -10.72 2.28
C ASN A 167 0.81 -10.52 3.78
N GLN A 168 1.56 -11.40 4.45
CA GLN A 168 1.84 -11.26 5.86
C GLN A 168 2.63 -9.98 6.15
N GLN A 169 3.60 -9.60 5.30
CA GLN A 169 4.37 -8.39 5.50
C GLN A 169 3.51 -7.13 5.35
N VAL A 170 2.65 -7.06 4.33
CA VAL A 170 1.68 -5.97 4.19
C VAL A 170 0.80 -5.89 5.43
N GLN A 171 0.26 -7.02 5.90
CA GLN A 171 -0.56 -7.06 7.11
C GLN A 171 0.20 -6.61 8.35
N ASN A 172 1.47 -7.01 8.52
CA ASN A 172 2.30 -6.62 9.66
C ASN A 172 2.56 -5.10 9.68
N VAL A 173 2.83 -4.49 8.53
CA VAL A 173 3.04 -3.04 8.45
C VAL A 173 1.75 -2.29 8.76
N VAL A 174 0.64 -2.73 8.15
CA VAL A 174 -0.70 -2.20 8.40
C VAL A 174 -1.08 -2.31 9.88
N SER A 175 -0.87 -3.48 10.49
CA SER A 175 -1.26 -3.76 11.87
C SER A 175 -0.36 -3.05 12.89
N SER A 176 0.90 -2.77 12.56
CA SER A 176 1.84 -2.09 13.45
C SER A 176 1.67 -0.56 13.50
N HIS A 177 0.78 0.02 12.67
CA HIS A 177 0.32 1.42 12.72
C HIS A 177 1.44 2.45 12.97
N ARG A 178 2.44 2.50 12.09
CA ARG A 178 3.47 3.55 12.11
C ARG A 178 3.11 4.68 11.16
N GLU A 179 3.69 5.87 11.37
CA GLU A 179 3.47 7.15 10.66
C GLU A 179 3.55 7.11 9.12
N ASN A 180 3.84 5.94 8.54
CA ASN A 180 4.14 5.67 7.14
C ASN A 180 2.98 5.03 6.36
N VAL A 181 1.85 4.72 7.00
CA VAL A 181 0.62 4.21 6.35
C VAL A 181 -0.55 5.06 6.80
N ASP A 182 -1.36 5.57 5.86
CA ASP A 182 -2.55 6.32 6.20
C ASP A 182 -3.68 5.34 6.55
N ILE A 183 -4.19 5.44 7.77
CA ILE A 183 -5.30 4.61 8.25
C ILE A 183 -6.50 5.50 8.46
N LEU A 184 -7.50 5.29 7.61
CA LEU A 184 -8.77 5.99 7.70
C LEU A 184 -9.66 5.20 8.67
N LYS A 185 -10.11 5.88 9.72
CA LYS A 185 -11.06 5.32 10.67
C LYS A 185 -12.38 6.00 10.46
N VAL A 186 -13.40 5.22 10.16
CA VAL A 186 -14.78 5.68 10.11
C VAL A 186 -15.61 4.68 10.88
N ASP A 187 -16.24 5.16 11.94
CA ASP A 187 -16.88 4.33 12.96
C ASP A 187 -15.92 3.23 13.46
N ASP A 188 -16.36 1.96 13.47
CA ASP A 188 -15.55 0.80 13.85
C ASP A 188 -14.73 0.19 12.69
N GLN A 189 -14.81 0.77 11.49
CA GLN A 189 -14.10 0.27 10.31
C GLN A 189 -12.77 1.02 10.08
N LYS A 190 -11.72 0.25 9.84
CA LYS A 190 -10.39 0.75 9.49
C LYS A 190 -10.08 0.43 8.04
N PHE A 191 -9.77 1.46 7.27
CA PHE A 191 -9.33 1.33 5.89
C PHE A 191 -7.86 1.71 5.76
N VAL A 192 -7.14 0.89 5.03
CA VAL A 192 -5.73 1.14 4.72
C VAL A 192 -5.67 1.92 3.44
N ARG A 193 -4.96 3.04 3.48
CA ARG A 193 -4.62 3.82 2.30
C ARG A 193 -3.10 3.90 2.20
N PRO A 194 -2.49 3.13 1.29
CA PRO A 194 -1.06 3.23 1.03
C PRO A 194 -0.68 4.64 0.59
N ARG A 195 0.57 5.02 0.87
CA ARG A 195 1.17 6.21 0.24
C ARG A 195 1.43 5.95 -1.23
N HIS A 196 1.48 6.99 -2.03
CA HIS A 196 1.87 6.89 -3.43
C HIS A 196 3.39 6.73 -3.55
N TRP A 197 3.84 5.83 -4.42
CA TRP A 197 5.25 5.62 -4.71
C TRP A 197 5.71 6.56 -5.82
N ASP A 198 6.34 7.68 -5.45
CA ASP A 198 6.80 8.70 -6.42
C ASP A 198 8.18 8.39 -7.05
N TYR A 199 8.83 7.30 -6.62
CA TYR A 199 10.22 7.01 -6.96
C TYR A 199 10.34 6.13 -8.20
N LEU A 200 9.85 6.68 -9.30
CA LEU A 200 9.81 6.06 -10.62
C LEU A 200 10.21 7.10 -11.69
N ASP A 201 11.13 6.71 -12.56
CA ASP A 201 11.50 7.42 -13.78
C ASP A 201 11.38 6.47 -14.98
N TYR A 202 11.78 6.95 -16.16
CA TYR A 202 11.95 6.13 -17.36
C TYR A 202 13.34 6.38 -17.94
N ASP A 203 13.94 5.36 -18.54
CA ASP A 203 15.15 5.60 -19.33
C ASP A 203 14.76 6.23 -20.68
N ASP A 204 14.98 7.54 -20.85
CA ASP A 204 14.39 8.29 -21.97
C ASP A 204 14.64 7.68 -23.36
N ALA A 205 15.80 7.03 -23.54
CA ALA A 205 16.17 6.38 -24.79
C ALA A 205 15.34 5.13 -25.12
N TYR A 206 14.91 4.36 -24.12
CA TYR A 206 14.25 3.06 -24.33
C TYR A 206 12.85 2.98 -23.71
N ARG A 207 12.45 4.00 -22.93
CA ARG A 207 11.16 4.12 -22.24
C ARG A 207 10.84 2.94 -21.34
N ARG A 208 11.87 2.37 -20.71
CA ARG A 208 11.77 1.32 -19.70
C ARG A 208 11.57 1.94 -18.31
N PRO A 209 10.65 1.42 -17.51
CA PRO A 209 10.46 1.86 -16.12
C PRO A 209 11.76 1.74 -15.33
N THR A 210 12.14 2.81 -14.64
CA THR A 210 13.29 2.84 -13.73
C THR A 210 12.82 3.17 -12.33
N ILE A 211 12.77 2.16 -11.45
CA ILE A 211 12.33 2.30 -10.07
C ILE A 211 13.56 2.48 -9.18
N TYR A 212 13.53 3.44 -8.25
CA TYR A 212 14.64 3.69 -7.31
C TYR A 212 14.12 3.77 -5.87
N ASN A 213 14.90 3.27 -4.91
CA ASN A 213 14.50 3.19 -3.51
C ASN A 213 15.32 4.18 -2.65
N PRO A 214 14.78 5.36 -2.31
CA PRO A 214 15.46 6.32 -1.45
C PRO A 214 15.31 6.03 0.05
N LEU A 215 14.55 5.00 0.42
CA LEU A 215 14.32 4.65 1.81
C LEU A 215 15.55 3.97 2.41
N ASN A 216 15.62 3.97 3.74
CA ASN A 216 16.72 3.37 4.50
C ASN A 216 16.60 1.83 4.67
N GLN A 217 15.59 1.21 4.05
CA GLN A 217 15.29 -0.21 4.12
C GLN A 217 15.01 -0.79 2.72
N PRO A 218 15.20 -2.10 2.51
CA PRO A 218 14.83 -2.72 1.25
C PRO A 218 13.31 -2.71 1.06
N ILE A 219 12.89 -2.73 -0.21
CA ILE A 219 11.49 -2.76 -0.62
C ILE A 219 11.29 -3.91 -1.60
N THR A 220 10.17 -4.61 -1.47
CA THR A 220 9.69 -5.59 -2.44
C THR A 220 8.44 -5.05 -3.11
N PHE A 221 8.42 -5.11 -4.44
CA PHE A 221 7.30 -4.70 -5.26
C PHE A 221 6.54 -5.93 -5.73
N ARG A 222 5.24 -6.03 -5.47
CA ARG A 222 4.36 -7.02 -6.10
C ARG A 222 3.54 -6.35 -7.18
N TYR A 223 3.52 -6.96 -8.35
CA TYR A 223 2.73 -6.53 -9.51
C TYR A 223 2.31 -7.75 -10.32
N PHE A 224 1.31 -7.59 -11.19
CA PHE A 224 0.90 -8.64 -12.10
C PHE A 224 1.52 -8.41 -13.48
N TYR A 225 2.26 -9.39 -13.96
CA TYR A 225 2.94 -9.30 -15.25
C TYR A 225 3.00 -10.67 -15.90
N ASN A 226 2.73 -10.71 -17.21
CA ASN A 226 2.78 -11.94 -18.01
C ASN A 226 1.95 -13.11 -17.41
N GLY A 227 0.74 -12.82 -16.93
CA GLY A 227 -0.19 -13.84 -16.44
C GLY A 227 0.02 -14.29 -14.99
N ALA A 228 0.98 -13.72 -14.26
CA ALA A 228 1.24 -14.09 -12.86
C ALA A 228 1.63 -12.87 -11.99
N TYR A 229 1.42 -13.01 -10.67
CA TYR A 229 1.97 -12.06 -9.71
C TYR A 229 3.46 -12.29 -9.52
N GLN A 230 4.23 -11.24 -9.74
CA GLN A 230 5.68 -11.20 -9.64
C GLN A 230 6.10 -10.37 -8.43
N GLN A 231 7.31 -10.63 -7.93
CA GLN A 231 7.89 -9.90 -6.82
C GLN A 231 9.32 -9.45 -7.14
N ALA A 232 9.53 -8.14 -7.30
CA ALA A 232 10.85 -7.57 -7.53
C ALA A 232 11.42 -6.98 -6.24
N TYR A 233 12.63 -7.39 -5.88
CA TYR A 233 13.34 -6.90 -4.70
C TYR A 233 14.28 -5.74 -5.07
N LEU A 234 14.21 -4.64 -4.32
CA LEU A 234 15.06 -3.47 -4.50
C LEU A 234 15.75 -3.10 -3.17
N PRO A 235 17.09 -3.23 -3.09
CA PRO A 235 17.85 -2.80 -1.91
C PRO A 235 17.67 -1.30 -1.60
N ARG A 236 17.99 -0.91 -0.36
CA ARG A 236 18.06 0.50 0.03
C ARG A 236 19.04 1.27 -0.85
N GLY A 237 18.69 2.48 -1.27
CA GLY A 237 19.55 3.35 -2.08
C GLY A 237 19.91 2.82 -3.47
N ALA A 238 19.23 1.78 -3.94
CA ALA A 238 19.47 1.18 -5.25
C ALA A 238 18.41 1.63 -6.28
N ARG A 239 18.70 1.39 -7.56
CA ARG A 239 17.72 1.51 -8.64
C ARG A 239 17.76 0.31 -9.59
N MET A 240 16.61 -0.01 -10.16
CA MET A 240 16.45 -1.05 -11.16
C MET A 240 15.72 -0.51 -12.38
N VAL A 241 16.09 -1.01 -13.56
CA VAL A 241 15.34 -0.81 -14.80
C VAL A 241 14.61 -2.11 -15.14
N LEU A 242 13.31 -2.01 -15.39
CA LEU A 242 12.46 -3.14 -15.76
C LEU A 242 12.44 -3.26 -17.28
N ASP A 243 12.82 -4.42 -17.80
CA ASP A 243 12.71 -4.75 -19.23
C ASP A 243 11.24 -5.11 -19.59
N ALA A 244 10.31 -4.19 -19.26
CA ALA A 244 8.88 -4.36 -19.42
C ALA A 244 8.42 -4.03 -20.86
N THR A 245 8.35 -5.04 -21.72
CA THR A 245 7.99 -4.88 -23.14
C THR A 245 6.49 -4.88 -23.43
N THR A 246 5.68 -5.40 -22.52
CA THR A 246 4.21 -5.41 -22.68
C THR A 246 3.65 -4.01 -22.46
N VAL A 247 2.94 -3.46 -23.46
CA VAL A 247 2.32 -2.14 -23.40
C VAL A 247 1.13 -2.17 -22.42
N GLY A 248 1.07 -1.20 -21.52
CA GLY A 248 -0.06 -1.00 -20.61
C GLY A 248 0.37 -0.56 -19.22
N VAL A 249 -0.61 -0.16 -18.41
CA VAL A 249 -0.42 0.21 -17.00
C VAL A 249 -0.26 -1.05 -16.16
N VAL A 250 0.76 -1.07 -15.30
CA VAL A 250 1.06 -2.15 -14.38
C VAL A 250 1.04 -1.61 -12.95
N PRO A 251 -0.09 -1.74 -12.25
CA PRO A 251 -0.20 -1.39 -10.85
C PRO A 251 0.69 -2.29 -9.97
N PHE A 252 1.24 -1.72 -8.92
CA PHE A 252 2.05 -2.44 -7.95
C PHE A 252 1.78 -2.02 -6.50
N THR A 253 2.06 -2.92 -5.58
CA THR A 253 2.24 -2.62 -4.15
C THR A 253 3.70 -2.74 -3.79
N ALA A 254 4.26 -1.73 -3.11
CA ALA A 254 5.60 -1.71 -2.56
C ALA A 254 5.55 -1.91 -1.04
N VAL A 255 6.29 -2.89 -0.52
CA VAL A 255 6.34 -3.18 0.92
C VAL A 255 7.76 -3.34 1.43
N GLY A 256 8.02 -2.86 2.63
CA GLY A 256 9.16 -3.28 3.43
C GLY A 256 8.79 -3.32 4.90
N ASP A 257 9.76 -3.25 5.81
CA ASP A 257 9.50 -3.49 7.24
C ASP A 257 8.61 -2.42 7.90
N SER A 258 8.69 -1.17 7.45
CA SER A 258 7.91 -0.05 8.03
C SER A 258 7.06 0.73 7.01
N TYR A 259 6.94 0.28 5.77
CA TYR A 259 6.28 1.03 4.70
C TYR A 259 5.40 0.12 3.83
N VAL A 260 4.22 0.64 3.47
CA VAL A 260 3.38 0.12 2.38
C VAL A 260 3.02 1.31 1.49
N ALA A 261 3.32 1.19 0.21
CA ALA A 261 2.99 2.17 -0.81
C ALA A 261 2.38 1.48 -2.03
N ALA A 262 1.66 2.23 -2.85
CA ALA A 262 1.12 1.78 -4.13
C ALA A 262 1.55 2.76 -5.22
N GLY A 263 1.60 2.26 -6.46
CA GLY A 263 1.94 3.05 -7.63
C GLY A 263 1.67 2.24 -8.89
N SER A 264 2.03 2.77 -10.04
CA SER A 264 2.12 1.99 -11.26
C SER A 264 3.32 2.37 -12.11
N PHE A 265 3.64 1.50 -13.07
CA PHE A 265 4.49 1.86 -14.19
C PHE A 265 3.79 1.51 -15.50
N TYR A 266 4.20 2.11 -16.61
CA TYR A 266 3.73 1.70 -17.93
C TYR A 266 4.83 0.95 -18.68
N GLY A 267 4.48 -0.21 -19.24
CA GLY A 267 5.39 -0.99 -20.06
C GLY A 267 5.36 -0.58 -21.53
N GLY A 268 6.04 -1.37 -22.36
CA GLY A 268 6.17 -1.15 -23.80
C GLY A 268 7.51 -0.59 -24.23
N GLY A 269 8.48 -0.47 -23.31
CA GLY A 269 9.83 -0.05 -23.62
C GLY A 269 10.58 -1.08 -24.48
N SER A 270 11.55 -0.64 -25.26
CA SER A 270 12.42 -1.52 -26.04
C SER A 270 13.59 -2.03 -25.20
N ILE A 271 13.93 -3.31 -25.33
CA ILE A 271 15.11 -3.88 -24.66
C ILE A 271 16.35 -3.69 -25.55
N PRO A 272 17.42 -3.04 -25.08
CA PRO A 272 18.68 -2.98 -25.81
C PRO A 272 19.27 -4.38 -25.96
N LEU A 273 19.67 -4.74 -27.18
CA LEU A 273 20.35 -6.01 -27.47
C LEU A 273 21.60 -6.18 -26.59
N ASN A 274 21.89 -7.41 -26.17
CA ASN A 274 22.95 -7.82 -25.24
C ASN A 274 24.15 -6.85 -25.13
N GLY A 275 24.24 -6.13 -24.00
CA GLY A 275 25.37 -5.25 -23.67
C GLY A 275 25.45 -3.94 -24.45
N TYR A 276 24.54 -3.72 -25.41
CA TYR A 276 24.47 -2.48 -26.16
C TYR A 276 23.87 -1.36 -25.29
N ASN A 277 24.64 -0.29 -25.12
CA ASN A 277 24.24 0.94 -24.44
C ASN A 277 24.12 2.13 -25.42
N GLY A 278 24.00 1.86 -26.72
CA GLY A 278 23.81 2.90 -27.73
C GLY A 278 22.36 3.41 -27.78
N PRO A 279 22.03 4.32 -28.69
CA PRO A 279 20.65 4.79 -28.89
C PRO A 279 19.75 3.64 -29.38
N PRO A 280 18.42 3.73 -29.17
CA PRO A 280 17.49 2.74 -29.71
C PRO A 280 17.60 2.63 -31.24
N PRO A 281 17.15 1.51 -31.84
CA PRO A 281 17.07 1.39 -33.30
C PRO A 281 16.36 2.60 -33.93
N PRO A 282 16.79 3.12 -35.10
CA PRO A 282 16.18 4.30 -35.73
C PRO A 282 14.69 4.16 -36.05
N ASP A 283 14.20 2.93 -36.17
CA ASP A 283 12.81 2.55 -36.41
C ASP A 283 11.99 2.35 -35.12
N TYR A 284 12.63 2.36 -33.95
CA TYR A 284 11.93 2.30 -32.68
C TYR A 284 11.09 3.56 -32.48
N LYS A 285 9.77 3.36 -32.35
CA LYS A 285 8.84 4.37 -31.90
C LYS A 285 8.39 3.99 -30.50
N PRO A 286 8.70 4.80 -29.47
CA PRO A 286 8.22 4.50 -28.14
C PRO A 286 6.68 4.48 -28.13
N PRO A 287 6.07 3.57 -27.35
CA PRO A 287 4.62 3.55 -27.20
C PRO A 287 4.14 4.88 -26.63
N ALA A 288 2.96 5.31 -27.05
CA ALA A 288 2.30 6.44 -26.42
C ALA A 288 2.09 6.12 -24.93
N PRO A 289 2.30 7.09 -24.02
CA PRO A 289 1.92 6.92 -22.63
C PRO A 289 0.43 6.55 -22.51
N PRO A 290 0.04 5.77 -21.49
CA PRO A 290 -1.37 5.50 -21.23
C PRO A 290 -2.17 6.80 -21.10
N LYS A 291 -3.40 6.79 -21.61
CA LYS A 291 -4.31 7.92 -21.49
C LYS A 291 -4.78 8.04 -20.03
N LEU A 292 -4.52 9.20 -19.45
CA LEU A 292 -5.01 9.59 -18.12
C LEU A 292 -6.29 10.39 -18.28
N TYR A 293 -7.35 9.99 -17.58
CA TYR A 293 -8.63 10.67 -17.58
C TYR A 293 -8.77 11.46 -16.29
N GLU A 294 -9.09 12.74 -16.43
CA GLU A 294 -9.19 13.69 -15.31
C GLU A 294 -10.63 13.83 -14.83
N ASN A 295 -10.80 14.02 -13.52
CA ASN A 295 -12.08 14.32 -12.85
C ASN A 295 -13.20 13.38 -13.29
N VAL A 296 -12.94 12.08 -13.21
CA VAL A 296 -13.87 11.05 -13.68
C VAL A 296 -14.95 10.81 -12.64
N THR A 297 -16.20 10.92 -13.06
CA THR A 297 -17.35 10.58 -12.22
C THR A 297 -17.51 9.06 -12.13
N VAL A 298 -17.57 8.56 -10.89
CA VAL A 298 -17.64 7.14 -10.54
C VAL A 298 -18.89 6.86 -9.74
N PHE A 299 -19.77 6.00 -10.26
CA PHE A 299 -20.91 5.49 -9.53
C PHE A 299 -20.54 4.23 -8.75
N VAL A 300 -20.82 4.21 -7.44
CA VAL A 300 -20.60 3.07 -6.53
C VAL A 300 -21.95 2.47 -6.15
N PRO A 301 -22.37 1.36 -6.78
CA PRO A 301 -23.72 0.80 -6.58
C PRO A 301 -23.99 0.35 -5.15
N ALA A 302 -22.96 -0.17 -4.45
CA ALA A 302 -23.09 -0.64 -3.07
C ALA A 302 -23.53 0.44 -2.08
N LYS A 303 -23.24 1.71 -2.40
CA LYS A 303 -23.68 2.88 -1.62
C LYS A 303 -24.73 3.72 -2.33
N SER A 304 -24.99 3.44 -3.60
CA SER A 304 -25.83 4.29 -4.47
C SER A 304 -25.35 5.73 -4.50
N GLU A 305 -24.03 5.93 -4.45
CA GLU A 305 -23.37 7.24 -4.41
C GLU A 305 -22.53 7.45 -5.66
N THR A 306 -22.40 8.72 -6.06
CA THR A 306 -21.46 9.13 -7.12
C THR A 306 -20.37 9.98 -6.51
N VAL A 307 -19.12 9.63 -6.81
CA VAL A 307 -17.93 10.37 -6.41
C VAL A 307 -17.15 10.82 -7.63
N GLU A 308 -16.27 11.79 -7.48
CA GLU A 308 -15.33 12.20 -8.52
C GLU A 308 -13.93 11.70 -8.17
N VAL A 309 -13.22 11.07 -9.10
CA VAL A 309 -11.83 10.65 -8.92
C VAL A 309 -10.94 11.56 -9.76
N GLY A 310 -9.85 12.05 -9.15
CA GLY A 310 -8.95 13.00 -9.81
C GLY A 310 -8.37 12.45 -11.10
N HIS A 311 -7.75 11.26 -11.03
CA HIS A 311 -7.12 10.63 -12.18
C HIS A 311 -7.52 9.16 -12.33
N VAL A 312 -7.86 8.74 -13.55
CA VAL A 312 -8.18 7.35 -13.86
C VAL A 312 -7.39 6.88 -15.06
N SER A 313 -6.76 5.72 -14.94
CA SER A 313 -6.17 4.98 -16.06
C SER A 313 -6.88 3.65 -16.26
N VAL A 314 -7.05 3.25 -17.53
CA VAL A 314 -7.57 1.91 -17.86
C VAL A 314 -6.41 0.90 -17.81
N VAL A 315 -6.56 -0.13 -16.98
CA VAL A 315 -5.55 -1.19 -16.82
C VAL A 315 -5.78 -2.32 -17.81
N GLY A 316 -7.04 -2.71 -18.01
CA GLY A 316 -7.40 -3.77 -18.95
C GLY A 316 -8.89 -4.11 -18.94
N HIS A 317 -9.24 -5.05 -19.80
CA HIS A 317 -10.59 -5.60 -19.93
C HIS A 317 -10.51 -7.14 -19.89
N ASP A 318 -11.40 -7.75 -19.12
CA ASP A 318 -11.57 -9.20 -19.01
C ASP A 318 -13.03 -9.57 -19.23
N GLY A 319 -13.34 -9.97 -20.47
CA GLY A 319 -14.68 -10.40 -20.87
C GLY A 319 -15.14 -11.70 -20.20
N SER A 320 -14.26 -12.43 -19.50
CA SER A 320 -14.64 -13.61 -18.71
C SER A 320 -15.22 -13.26 -17.33
N GLN A 321 -15.03 -12.02 -16.86
CA GLN A 321 -15.64 -11.56 -15.62
C GLN A 321 -17.16 -11.38 -15.77
N PRO A 322 -17.92 -11.46 -14.66
CA PRO A 322 -19.33 -11.12 -14.64
C PRO A 322 -19.59 -9.72 -15.21
N ALA A 323 -20.76 -9.55 -15.85
CA ALA A 323 -21.22 -8.26 -16.35
C ALA A 323 -21.15 -7.18 -15.25
N GLY A 324 -20.65 -6.00 -15.61
CA GLY A 324 -20.42 -4.90 -14.65
C GLY A 324 -19.07 -4.94 -13.94
N GLY A 325 -18.23 -5.96 -14.14
CA GLY A 325 -16.89 -6.08 -13.54
C GLY A 325 -15.76 -6.40 -14.53
N GLN A 326 -16.01 -6.19 -15.82
CA GLN A 326 -15.12 -6.59 -16.91
C GLN A 326 -13.97 -5.61 -17.11
N ASP A 327 -14.14 -4.36 -16.71
CA ASP A 327 -13.14 -3.32 -16.90
C ASP A 327 -12.34 -3.13 -15.61
N THR A 328 -11.02 -3.04 -15.74
CA THR A 328 -10.11 -2.78 -14.62
C THR A 328 -9.51 -1.39 -14.77
N PHE A 329 -9.56 -0.61 -13.69
CA PHE A 329 -9.08 0.75 -13.64
C PHE A 329 -8.04 0.92 -12.54
N LEU A 330 -7.16 1.90 -12.70
CA LEU A 330 -6.31 2.40 -11.65
C LEU A 330 -6.75 3.83 -11.33
N LEU A 331 -7.17 4.05 -10.08
CA LEU A 331 -7.68 5.30 -9.56
C LEU A 331 -6.57 6.00 -8.76
N ASP A 332 -6.32 7.27 -9.09
CA ASP A 332 -5.26 8.12 -8.52
C ASP A 332 -3.92 7.38 -8.35
N ASP A 333 -3.53 6.63 -9.39
CA ASP A 333 -2.31 5.84 -9.50
C ASP A 333 -2.03 4.86 -8.35
N SER A 334 -3.05 4.50 -7.55
CA SER A 334 -2.84 3.75 -6.31
C SER A 334 -3.89 2.70 -6.00
N THR A 335 -5.15 2.98 -6.34
CA THR A 335 -6.27 2.10 -5.99
C THR A 335 -6.75 1.36 -7.22
N LEU A 336 -6.65 0.04 -7.18
CA LEU A 336 -7.15 -0.79 -8.26
C LEU A 336 -8.67 -0.93 -8.14
N ALA A 337 -9.39 -0.85 -9.26
CA ALA A 337 -10.84 -0.95 -9.28
C ALA A 337 -11.32 -1.87 -10.42
N TRP A 338 -12.46 -2.53 -10.20
CA TRP A 338 -13.17 -3.29 -11.23
C TRP A 338 -14.58 -2.76 -11.39
N GLY A 339 -15.03 -2.75 -12.64
CA GLY A 339 -16.24 -2.06 -12.99
C GLY A 339 -16.61 -2.19 -14.45
N GLN A 340 -17.29 -1.16 -14.94
CA GLN A 340 -17.64 -1.03 -16.35
C GLN A 340 -17.67 0.45 -16.75
N ILE A 341 -17.17 0.76 -17.94
CA ILE A 341 -17.36 2.08 -18.56
C ILE A 341 -18.82 2.24 -18.97
N ASP A 342 -19.45 3.36 -18.61
CA ASP A 342 -20.79 3.68 -19.05
C ASP A 342 -20.74 4.57 -20.30
N ASN A 343 -21.15 4.01 -21.43
CA ASN A 343 -21.13 4.69 -22.73
C ASN A 343 -22.41 5.48 -23.01
N SER A 344 -23.38 5.48 -22.09
CA SER A 344 -24.62 6.22 -22.28
C SER A 344 -24.43 7.71 -22.00
N SER A 345 -24.88 8.58 -22.91
CA SER A 345 -24.88 10.03 -22.70
C SER A 345 -25.79 10.47 -21.55
N SER A 346 -26.74 9.62 -21.14
CA SER A 346 -27.64 9.85 -20.00
C SER A 346 -27.19 9.11 -18.73
N ALA A 347 -25.98 8.57 -18.72
CA ALA A 347 -25.45 7.87 -17.55
C ALA A 347 -25.22 8.86 -16.40
N PRO A 348 -25.54 8.48 -15.15
CA PRO A 348 -25.29 9.32 -13.99
C PRO A 348 -23.80 9.46 -13.66
N ALA A 349 -22.93 8.64 -14.25
CA ALA A 349 -21.49 8.68 -14.07
C ALA A 349 -20.79 8.08 -15.30
N GLN A 350 -19.53 8.43 -15.53
CA GLN A 350 -18.73 7.91 -16.65
C GLN A 350 -18.31 6.45 -16.45
N ILE A 351 -18.05 6.05 -15.21
CA ILE A 351 -17.74 4.65 -14.88
C ILE A 351 -18.58 4.18 -13.70
N ARG A 352 -18.87 2.88 -13.68
CA ARG A 352 -19.45 2.16 -12.55
C ARG A 352 -18.37 1.31 -11.91
N VAL A 353 -18.16 1.44 -10.60
CA VAL A 353 -17.19 0.62 -9.84
C VAL A 353 -17.93 -0.27 -8.87
N ILE A 354 -17.67 -1.58 -8.95
CA ILE A 354 -18.30 -2.59 -8.09
C ILE A 354 -17.34 -3.19 -7.06
N LYS A 355 -16.05 -2.92 -7.23
CA LYS A 355 -14.99 -3.50 -6.39
C LYS A 355 -13.74 -2.63 -6.43
N THR A 356 -13.07 -2.48 -5.30
CA THR A 356 -11.78 -1.78 -5.18
C THR A 356 -10.77 -2.57 -4.36
N GLN A 357 -9.49 -2.29 -4.58
CA GLN A 357 -8.36 -2.83 -3.83
C GLN A 357 -7.32 -1.72 -3.61
N PRO A 358 -7.22 -1.15 -2.40
CA PRO A 358 -6.27 -0.08 -2.09
C PRO A 358 -4.80 -0.46 -2.23
N THR A 359 -4.48 -1.76 -2.09
CA THR A 359 -3.14 -2.32 -2.29
C THR A 359 -3.13 -3.26 -3.49
N PRO A 360 -2.82 -2.80 -4.72
CA PRO A 360 -2.90 -3.64 -5.91
C PRO A 360 -2.15 -4.98 -5.75
N GLY A 361 -2.86 -6.10 -5.92
CA GLY A 361 -2.29 -7.44 -5.81
C GLY A 361 -2.03 -7.93 -4.38
N ALA A 362 -2.48 -7.21 -3.35
CA ALA A 362 -2.35 -7.60 -1.96
C ALA A 362 -3.55 -7.19 -1.13
N GLY A 363 -3.81 -7.91 -0.04
CA GLY A 363 -4.89 -7.56 0.88
C GLY A 363 -6.30 -7.74 0.31
N PRO A 364 -7.32 -7.40 1.11
CA PRO A 364 -8.71 -7.60 0.74
C PRO A 364 -9.17 -6.59 -0.30
N THR A 365 -10.23 -6.95 -1.01
CA THR A 365 -11.02 -6.02 -1.82
C THR A 365 -12.24 -5.53 -1.02
N ASP A 366 -12.76 -4.36 -1.35
CA ASP A 366 -14.07 -3.87 -0.90
C ASP A 366 -15.01 -3.66 -2.10
N ASP A 367 -16.27 -3.32 -1.82
CA ASP A 367 -17.35 -3.14 -2.81
C ASP A 367 -17.40 -1.72 -3.43
N GLY A 368 -16.32 -0.94 -3.31
CA GLY A 368 -16.25 0.46 -3.72
C GLY A 368 -16.56 1.44 -2.59
N SER A 369 -17.00 0.96 -1.42
CA SER A 369 -17.22 1.77 -0.21
C SER A 369 -16.01 2.62 0.17
N PHE A 370 -14.80 2.12 -0.10
CA PHE A 370 -13.56 2.84 0.17
C PHE A 370 -13.50 4.20 -0.55
N LEU A 371 -14.02 4.29 -1.78
CA LEU A 371 -14.03 5.54 -2.55
C LEU A 371 -14.99 6.57 -1.94
N VAL A 372 -16.19 6.14 -1.57
CA VAL A 372 -17.18 6.99 -0.89
C VAL A 372 -16.61 7.50 0.43
N LEU A 373 -15.89 6.64 1.15
CA LEU A 373 -15.23 6.99 2.39
C LEU A 373 -14.22 8.13 2.21
N LEU A 374 -13.33 7.99 1.23
CA LEU A 374 -12.32 8.99 0.88
C LEU A 374 -12.96 10.30 0.45
N ALA A 375 -14.07 10.22 -0.27
CA ALA A 375 -14.79 11.38 -0.78
C ALA A 375 -15.55 12.14 0.33
N VAL A 376 -15.97 11.47 1.40
CA VAL A 376 -16.67 12.11 2.53
C VAL A 376 -15.71 12.58 3.62
N HIS A 377 -14.67 11.79 3.92
CA HIS A 377 -13.76 12.02 5.03
C HIS A 377 -12.42 12.58 4.55
N HIS A 378 -12.44 13.77 3.91
CA HIS A 378 -11.22 14.54 3.58
C HIS A 378 -10.49 15.03 4.85
N GLN A 379 -10.13 14.14 5.75
CA GLN A 379 -9.24 14.43 6.84
C GLN A 379 -7.83 14.12 6.36
N GLU A 380 -7.20 15.13 5.78
CA GLU A 380 -5.75 15.22 5.74
C GLU A 380 -5.25 15.18 7.19
N PRO A 381 -4.57 14.11 7.64
CA PRO A 381 -3.89 14.12 8.91
C PRO A 381 -2.61 14.94 8.66
N ASN A 382 -2.70 16.26 8.88
CA ASN A 382 -1.63 17.26 9.05
C ASN A 382 -1.82 18.61 8.32
N GLN A 383 -2.99 18.94 7.77
CA GLN A 383 -3.29 20.35 7.54
C GLN A 383 -3.72 20.98 8.87
N PRO A 384 -2.92 21.89 9.50
CA PRO A 384 -3.46 22.70 10.57
C PRO A 384 -4.61 23.49 9.95
N ASN A 385 -5.81 23.27 10.49
CA ASN A 385 -7.03 23.95 10.13
C ASN A 385 -6.73 25.44 9.92
N GLN A 386 -6.58 25.88 8.67
CA GLN A 386 -6.38 27.29 8.35
C GLN A 386 -7.73 27.96 8.57
N SER A 387 -8.03 28.23 9.84
CA SER A 387 -9.17 29.05 10.20
C SER A 387 -8.98 30.41 9.51
N GLY A 388 -10.05 30.92 8.89
CA GLY A 388 -10.06 32.17 8.10
C GLY A 388 -9.54 33.42 8.84
N TRP A 389 -9.27 33.31 10.14
CA TRP A 389 -8.59 34.32 10.96
C TRP A 389 -7.13 34.55 10.58
N THR A 390 -6.43 33.53 10.05
CA THR A 390 -5.01 33.68 9.63
C THR A 390 -4.85 34.47 8.32
N LEU A 391 -5.85 34.41 7.43
CA LEU A 391 -5.93 35.27 6.24
C LEU A 391 -6.25 36.72 6.62
N ALA A 392 -7.15 36.94 7.59
CA ALA A 392 -7.47 38.27 8.10
C ALA A 392 -6.26 38.96 8.77
N LEU A 393 -5.42 38.22 9.48
CA LEU A 393 -4.18 38.76 10.08
C LEU A 393 -3.10 39.07 9.02
N ARG A 394 -3.02 38.28 7.94
CA ARG A 394 -2.06 38.53 6.85
C ARG A 394 -2.39 39.78 6.03
N PHE A 395 -3.67 40.07 5.80
CA PHE A 395 -4.09 41.29 5.09
C PHE A 395 -4.27 42.51 6.01
N GLY A 396 -4.67 42.31 7.27
CA GLY A 396 -4.78 43.38 8.25
C GLY A 396 -3.44 44.04 8.61
N GLY A 397 -2.36 43.24 8.70
CA GLY A 397 -1.01 43.76 8.95
C GLY A 397 -0.50 44.65 7.81
N PHE A 398 -0.84 44.32 6.56
CA PHE A 398 -0.39 45.09 5.39
C PHE A 398 -1.04 46.48 5.32
N ALA A 399 -2.33 46.58 5.66
CA ALA A 399 -3.04 47.86 5.70
C ALA A 399 -2.49 48.82 6.78
N VAL A 400 -2.10 48.30 7.94
CA VAL A 400 -1.50 49.11 9.01
C VAL A 400 -0.12 49.62 8.62
N VAL A 401 0.70 48.79 7.97
CA VAL A 401 2.04 49.19 7.50
C VAL A 401 1.94 50.23 6.39
N VAL A 402 1.05 50.06 5.41
CA VAL A 402 0.84 51.05 4.34
C VAL A 402 0.30 52.36 4.91
N GLY A 403 -0.64 52.30 5.87
CA GLY A 403 -1.15 53.47 6.57
C GLY A 403 -0.06 54.23 7.35
N LEU A 404 0.83 53.52 8.04
CA LEU A 404 1.95 54.13 8.77
C LEU A 404 2.98 54.77 7.83
N ILE A 405 3.30 54.14 6.70
CA ILE A 405 4.22 54.69 5.70
C ILE A 405 3.61 55.95 5.06
N ALA A 406 2.33 55.91 4.67
CA ALA A 406 1.64 57.06 4.11
C ALA A 406 1.55 58.23 5.11
N TRP A 407 1.28 57.93 6.39
CA TRP A 407 1.25 58.95 7.45
C TRP A 407 2.64 59.57 7.72
N LEU A 408 3.70 58.76 7.74
CA LEU A 408 5.07 59.26 7.91
C LEU A 408 5.51 60.15 6.74
N LEU A 409 5.15 59.80 5.50
CA LEU A 409 5.43 60.62 4.33
C LEU A 409 4.65 61.94 4.35
N ALA A 410 3.36 61.91 4.71
CA ALA A 410 2.54 63.12 4.83
C ALA A 410 2.98 64.04 5.98
N ARG A 411 3.57 63.48 7.05
CA ARG A 411 4.13 64.29 8.14
C ARG A 411 5.43 64.97 7.72
N ARG A 412 6.27 64.31 6.91
CA ARG A 412 7.54 64.86 6.43
C ARG A 412 7.33 66.03 5.45
N SER A 413 6.34 65.92 4.56
CA SER A 413 6.02 67.00 3.61
C SER A 413 5.52 68.28 4.31
N ARG A 414 4.79 68.15 5.43
CA ARG A 414 4.33 69.31 6.21
C ARG A 414 5.45 70.03 6.97
N THR A 415 6.54 69.34 7.30
CA THR A 415 7.69 69.97 7.96
C THR A 415 8.55 70.74 6.95
N GLU A 416 8.67 70.23 5.73
CA GLU A 416 9.39 70.92 4.64
C GLU A 416 8.66 72.19 4.16
N GLU A 417 7.33 72.20 4.20
CA GLU A 417 6.51 73.38 3.87
C GLU A 417 6.58 74.48 4.95
N GLN A 418 6.88 74.10 6.20
CA GLN A 418 6.95 75.02 7.34
C GLN A 418 8.33 75.66 7.53
N ASP A 419 9.40 75.01 7.05
CA ASP A 419 10.77 75.57 6.98
C ASP A 419 11.00 76.41 5.70
N ALA A 420 10.08 76.39 4.72
CA ALA A 420 10.16 77.19 3.50
C ALA A 420 9.55 78.61 3.64
N ASP A 421 8.82 78.88 4.71
CA ASP A 421 8.16 80.17 5.02
C ASP A 421 8.74 80.86 6.29
N ALA A 422 9.96 80.49 6.71
CA ALA A 422 10.70 81.08 7.84
C ALA A 422 11.89 81.95 7.40
#